data_AF-A0A7K4BI98-F1
#
_entry.id   AF-A0A7K4BI98-F1
#
_cell.length_a   1.000
_cell.length_b   1.000
_cell.length_c   1.000
_cell.angle_alpha   90.00
_cell.angle_beta   90.00
_cell.angle_gamma   90.00
#
_symmetry.space_group_name_H-M   'P 1'
#
loop_
_entity.id
_entity.type
_entity.pdbx_description
1 polymer ?
#
loop_
_entity_poly.entity_id
_entity_poly.type
_entity_poly.pdbx_seq_one_letter_code
_entity_poly.pdbx_strand_id
1 'polypeptide(L)'
;MQITLLGTGDAIGTPKVGCDCETCQAMIAAGRSRLRTSLLIETEGKHILVESSPDLRQQLLRACSPHIDAVIWSHGHYDHFIGFGEFYRV
;
A
#
# COMPACT_ATOMS: atom_id res chain seq x y z
N MET A 1 16.61 -4.29 11.26
CA MET A 1 15.79 -3.57 10.26
C MET A 1 15.04 -4.59 9.42
N GLN A 2 13.72 -4.47 9.33
CA GLN A 2 12.84 -5.29 8.51
C GLN A 2 12.03 -4.38 7.57
N ILE A 3 11.80 -4.81 6.34
CA ILE A 3 11.01 -4.07 5.35
C ILE A 3 9.90 -4.98 4.86
N THR A 4 8.65 -4.50 4.99
CA THR A 4 7.46 -5.18 4.49
C THR A 4 6.90 -4.41 3.31
N LEU A 5 6.70 -5.12 2.18
CA LEU A 5 6.04 -4.56 1.01
C LEU A 5 4.52 -4.65 1.21
N LEU A 6 3.90 -3.55 1.61
CA LEU A 6 2.45 -3.47 1.83
C LEU A 6 1.68 -3.48 0.50
N GLY A 7 2.30 -2.96 -0.56
CA GLY A 7 1.81 -3.05 -1.93
C GLY A 7 2.94 -2.91 -2.93
N THR A 8 2.73 -3.50 -4.11
CA THR A 8 3.73 -3.60 -5.20
C THR A 8 3.08 -3.39 -6.58
N GLY A 9 1.90 -2.79 -6.58
CA GLY A 9 1.13 -2.44 -7.77
C GLY A 9 1.51 -1.07 -8.32
N ASP A 10 1.17 -0.88 -9.58
CA ASP A 10 1.21 0.40 -10.29
C ASP A 10 0.22 1.41 -9.65
N ALA A 11 0.18 2.64 -10.17
CA ALA A 11 -0.59 3.76 -9.62
C ALA A 11 -2.08 3.47 -9.42
N ILE A 12 -2.66 2.50 -10.15
CA ILE A 12 -4.07 2.08 -10.03
C ILE A 12 -4.24 0.67 -9.44
N GLY A 13 -3.14 0.00 -9.08
CA GLY A 13 -3.13 -1.41 -8.70
C GLY A 13 -3.24 -2.37 -9.88
N THR A 14 -3.24 -3.67 -9.57
CA THR A 14 -3.43 -4.75 -10.55
C THR A 14 -4.25 -5.87 -9.91
N PRO A 15 -5.32 -6.40 -10.55
CA PRO A 15 -5.86 -6.07 -11.87
C PRO A 15 -6.39 -4.64 -12.00
N LYS A 16 -6.42 -4.12 -13.23
CA LYS A 16 -7.00 -2.80 -13.56
C LYS A 16 -8.49 -2.98 -13.85
N VAL A 17 -9.33 -2.07 -13.34
CA VAL A 17 -10.79 -2.11 -13.56
C VAL A 17 -11.09 -2.09 -15.06
N GLY A 18 -11.84 -3.09 -15.54
CA GLY A 18 -12.23 -3.21 -16.94
C GLY A 18 -11.10 -3.63 -17.90
N CYS A 19 -9.92 -4.01 -17.42
CA CYS A 19 -8.82 -4.44 -18.27
C CYS A 19 -8.87 -5.96 -18.53
N ASP A 20 -8.73 -6.35 -19.80
CA ASP A 20 -8.77 -7.72 -20.28
C ASP A 20 -7.40 -8.26 -20.72
N CYS A 21 -6.30 -7.54 -20.44
CA CYS A 21 -4.97 -8.02 -20.78
C CYS A 21 -4.63 -9.32 -20.05
N GLU A 22 -3.70 -10.10 -20.63
CA GLU A 22 -3.28 -11.41 -20.11
C GLU A 22 -2.91 -11.38 -18.62
N THR A 23 -2.17 -10.34 -18.18
CA THR A 23 -1.76 -10.21 -16.77
C THR A 23 -2.95 -9.99 -15.83
N CYS A 24 -3.91 -9.14 -16.21
CA CYS A 24 -5.09 -8.87 -15.39
C CYS A 24 -5.98 -10.11 -15.30
N GLN A 25 -6.21 -10.79 -16.42
CA GLN A 25 -6.99 -12.03 -16.46
C GLN A 25 -6.34 -13.14 -15.63
N ALA A 26 -5.02 -13.32 -15.73
CA ALA A 26 -4.29 -14.32 -14.94
C ALA A 26 -4.35 -14.02 -13.43
N MET A 27 -4.25 -12.74 -13.03
CA MET A 27 -4.38 -12.33 -11.62
C MET A 27 -5.79 -12.58 -11.08
N ILE A 28 -6.84 -12.27 -11.86
CA ILE A 28 -8.24 -12.55 -11.50
C ILE A 28 -8.45 -14.06 -11.33
N ALA A 29 -8.03 -14.87 -12.31
CA ALA A 29 -8.16 -16.32 -12.25
C ALA A 29 -7.42 -16.94 -11.06
N ALA A 30 -6.27 -16.35 -10.67
CA ALA A 30 -5.51 -16.78 -9.50
C ALA A 30 -6.04 -16.22 -8.17
N GLY A 31 -7.05 -15.35 -8.18
CA GLY A 31 -7.54 -14.66 -6.99
C GLY A 31 -6.50 -13.74 -6.33
N ARG A 32 -5.58 -13.19 -7.13
CA ARG A 32 -4.46 -12.36 -6.66
C ARG A 32 -4.66 -10.90 -7.08
N SER A 33 -4.16 -9.99 -6.24
CA SER A 33 -4.07 -8.58 -6.57
C SER A 33 -2.82 -7.95 -5.97
N ARG A 34 -2.39 -6.85 -6.57
CA ARG A 34 -1.34 -5.97 -6.07
C ARG A 34 -1.96 -4.62 -5.72
N LEU A 35 -1.94 -4.32 -4.43
CA LEU A 35 -2.24 -2.99 -3.90
C LEU A 35 -1.16 -2.00 -4.34
N ARG A 36 -1.50 -0.71 -4.36
CA ARG A 36 -0.58 0.38 -4.71
C ARG A 36 0.65 0.39 -3.82
N THR A 37 1.74 0.90 -4.37
CA THR A 37 3.05 0.87 -3.73
C THR A 37 3.02 1.54 -2.36
N SER A 38 3.42 0.80 -1.33
CA SER A 38 3.65 1.27 0.03
C SER A 38 4.54 0.28 0.77
N LEU A 39 5.36 0.77 1.69
CA LEU A 39 6.27 -0.04 2.48
C LEU A 39 6.13 0.29 3.96
N LEU A 40 6.29 -0.72 4.81
CA LEU A 40 6.50 -0.54 6.24
C LEU A 40 7.94 -0.90 6.58
N ILE A 41 8.66 0.04 7.17
CA ILE A 41 10.03 -0.18 7.66
C ILE A 41 9.97 -0.28 9.18
N GLU A 42 10.49 -1.39 9.70
CA GLU A 42 10.62 -1.66 11.12
C GLU A 42 12.09 -1.59 11.52
N THR A 43 12.45 -0.61 12.34
CA THR A 43 13.83 -0.43 12.80
C THR A 43 13.87 0.19 14.17
N GLU A 44 14.74 -0.31 15.07
CA GLU A 44 14.92 0.25 16.42
C GLU A 44 13.61 0.43 17.22
N GLY A 45 12.64 -0.48 17.03
CA GLY A 45 11.33 -0.39 17.68
C GLY A 45 10.40 0.69 17.11
N LYS A 46 10.70 1.21 15.92
CA LYS A 46 9.94 2.22 15.19
C LYS A 46 9.33 1.68 13.91
N HIS A 47 8.16 2.19 13.57
CA HIS A 47 7.40 1.89 12.37
C HIS A 47 7.36 3.13 11.45
N ILE A 48 8.10 3.07 10.35
CA ILE A 48 8.14 4.14 9.35
C ILE A 48 7.36 3.67 8.13
N LEU A 49 6.29 4.38 7.81
CA LEU A 49 5.50 4.14 6.61
C LEU A 49 6.10 4.91 5.43
N VAL A 50 6.33 4.23 4.32
CA VAL A 50 6.66 4.86 3.03
C VAL A 50 5.43 4.78 2.15
N GLU A 51 4.88 5.94 1.79
CA GLU A 51 3.60 6.14 1.11
C GLU A 51 2.36 5.80 1.94
N SER A 52 1.41 6.73 1.96
CA SER A 52 0.04 6.54 2.46
C SER A 52 -0.91 6.40 1.28
N SER A 53 -0.78 5.27 0.57
CA SER A 53 -1.56 4.97 -0.63
C SER A 53 -3.08 4.92 -0.35
N PRO A 54 -3.96 5.03 -1.36
CA PRO A 54 -5.40 4.78 -1.20
C PRO A 54 -5.76 3.47 -0.49
N ASP A 55 -4.87 2.47 -0.54
CA ASP A 55 -5.09 1.15 0.05
C ASP A 55 -4.67 1.08 1.54
N LEU A 56 -4.27 2.22 2.15
CA LEU A 56 -3.62 2.28 3.45
C LEU A 56 -4.37 1.50 4.55
N ARG A 57 -5.68 1.69 4.66
CA ARG A 57 -6.49 0.99 5.67
C ARG A 57 -6.34 -0.53 5.54
N GLN A 58 -6.45 -1.05 4.33
CA GLN A 58 -6.31 -2.49 4.07
C GLN A 58 -4.88 -2.96 4.33
N GLN A 59 -3.89 -2.15 3.94
CA GLN A 59 -2.47 -2.43 4.15
C GLN A 59 -2.12 -2.54 5.64
N LEU A 60 -2.54 -1.56 6.45
CA LEU A 60 -2.30 -1.57 7.89
C LEU A 60 -3.05 -2.70 8.61
N LEU A 61 -4.30 -2.98 8.24
CA LEU A 61 -5.05 -4.11 8.80
C LEU A 61 -4.36 -5.45 8.52
N ARG A 62 -3.77 -5.64 7.33
CA ARG A 62 -2.98 -6.83 6.99
C ARG A 62 -1.67 -6.91 7.76
N ALA A 63 -1.11 -5.76 8.14
CA ALA A 63 0.09 -5.65 8.96
C ALA A 63 -0.21 -5.68 10.47
N CYS A 64 -1.42 -6.11 10.89
CA CYS A 64 -1.85 -6.15 12.28
C CYS A 64 -1.91 -4.77 12.98
N SER A 65 -2.21 -3.72 12.22
CA SER A 65 -2.45 -2.35 12.70
C SER A 65 -1.34 -1.83 13.63
N PRO A 66 -0.09 -1.73 13.15
CA PRO A 66 1.00 -1.20 13.95
C PRO A 66 0.78 0.29 14.24
N HIS A 67 1.35 0.77 15.34
CA HIS A 67 1.55 2.21 15.52
C HIS A 67 2.47 2.73 14.40
N ILE A 68 2.29 3.97 13.94
CA ILE A 68 3.12 4.56 12.88
C ILE A 68 3.82 5.79 13.46
N ASP A 69 5.14 5.73 13.58
CA ASP A 69 5.95 6.82 14.14
C ASP A 69 6.21 7.94 13.13
N ALA A 70 6.31 7.60 11.84
CA ALA A 70 6.57 8.56 10.78
C ALA A 70 6.02 8.09 9.43
N VAL A 71 5.70 9.05 8.56
CA VAL A 71 5.31 8.83 7.17
C VAL A 71 6.30 9.57 6.25
N ILE A 72 6.78 8.88 5.21
CA ILE A 72 7.63 9.45 4.16
C ILE A 72 6.87 9.33 2.83
N TRP A 73 6.67 10.45 2.14
CA TRP A 73 6.18 10.47 0.77
C TRP A 73 7.32 10.72 -0.19
N SER A 74 7.42 9.91 -1.25
CA SER A 74 8.40 10.17 -2.30
C SER A 74 8.02 11.38 -3.15
N HIS A 75 6.74 11.54 -3.48
CA HIS A 75 6.20 12.65 -4.28
C HIS A 75 4.67 12.77 -4.14
N GLY A 76 4.10 13.84 -4.70
CA GLY A 76 2.69 14.21 -4.54
C GLY A 76 1.70 13.65 -5.57
N HIS A 77 1.89 12.41 -6.06
CA HIS A 77 0.85 11.75 -6.86
C HIS A 77 -0.17 11.04 -5.97
N TYR A 78 -1.43 11.05 -6.39
CA TYR A 78 -2.57 10.61 -5.60
C TYR A 78 -2.42 9.20 -4.99
N ASP A 79 -1.78 8.28 -5.72
CA ASP A 79 -1.55 6.90 -5.31
C ASP A 79 -0.51 6.75 -4.19
N HIS A 80 0.21 7.82 -3.87
CA HIS A 80 1.26 7.86 -2.84
C HIS A 80 0.81 8.51 -1.52
N PHE A 81 -0.16 9.45 -1.54
CA PHE A 81 -0.48 10.23 -0.35
C PHE A 81 -1.96 10.27 0.07
N ILE A 82 -2.92 10.01 -0.82
CA ILE A 82 -4.34 10.34 -0.52
C ILE A 82 -4.95 9.49 0.60
N GLY A 83 -4.38 8.33 0.93
CA GLY A 83 -4.78 7.52 2.08
C GLY A 83 -4.45 8.15 3.44
N PHE A 84 -3.71 9.27 3.47
CA PHE A 84 -3.35 9.98 4.71
C PHE A 84 -4.57 10.33 5.57
N GLY A 85 -5.74 10.53 4.96
CA GLY A 85 -6.99 10.80 5.68
C GLY A 85 -7.39 9.70 6.68
N GLU A 86 -6.92 8.46 6.52
CA GLU A 86 -7.15 7.38 7.48
C GLU A 86 -6.50 7.66 8.85
N PHE A 87 -5.48 8.53 8.91
CA PHE A 87 -4.86 8.94 10.17
C PHE A 87 -5.70 9.91 11.00
N TYR A 88 -6.84 10.40 10.49
CA TYR A 88 -7.63 11.44 11.18
C TYR A 88 -8.22 11.01 12.53
N ARG A 89 -8.34 9.69 12.79
CA ARG A 89 -9.00 9.16 14.02
C ARG A 89 -8.17 8.13 14.77
N VAL A 90 -6.85 8.10 14.55
CA VAL A 90 -5.89 7.22 15.24
C VAL A 90 -4.96 8.01 16.13
#